data_AF-A0A316FKK1-F1
#
_entry.id   AF-A0A316FKK1-F1
#
_cell.length_a   1.000
_cell.length_b   1.000
_cell.length_c   1.000
_cell.angle_alpha   90.00
_cell.angle_beta   90.00
_cell.angle_gamma   90.00
#
_symmetry.space_group_name_H-M   'P 1'
#
loop_
_entity.id
_entity.type
_entity.pdbx_description
1 polymer ?
#
loop_
_entity_poly.entity_id
_entity_poly.type
_entity_poly.pdbx_seq_one_letter_code
_entity_poly.pdbx_strand_id
1 'polypeptide(L)'
;MSSDNTPESVTDKLNLETAVVAWAEIERFFAKGQLYIVEQQQDLISTAARVSNDDKSFIEQQLNNKQLFLPTIDWVKQNCQTDTPFWAVVVAPFVFAQKK
;
A
#
# COMPACT_ATOMS: atom_id res chain seq x y z
N MET A 1 14.57 38.50 17.92
CA MET A 1 15.28 37.72 16.90
C MET A 1 14.86 36.27 17.13
N SER A 2 13.63 35.89 16.79
CA SER A 2 13.08 35.67 15.44
C SER A 2 13.64 34.39 14.80
N SER A 3 12.75 33.39 14.67
CA SER A 3 12.77 32.32 13.66
C SER A 3 13.81 31.21 13.87
N ASP A 4 13.62 29.91 13.62
CA ASP A 4 12.54 29.08 13.07
C ASP A 4 13.15 27.64 12.93
N ASN A 5 12.30 26.62 12.82
CA ASN A 5 12.58 25.22 12.45
C ASN A 5 12.86 24.20 13.57
N THR A 6 11.78 23.72 14.18
CA THR A 6 11.66 22.30 14.52
C THR A 6 11.21 21.57 13.24
N PRO A 7 12.05 20.81 12.53
CA PRO A 7 11.54 19.76 11.67
C PRO A 7 11.28 18.54 12.54
N GLU A 8 10.02 18.30 12.88
CA GLU A 8 9.49 17.05 13.43
C GLU A 8 9.65 15.84 12.47
N SER A 9 10.78 15.70 11.77
CA SER A 9 10.96 14.70 10.71
C SER A 9 11.63 13.41 11.17
N VAL A 10 11.38 12.99 12.41
CA VAL A 10 11.56 11.58 12.84
C VAL A 10 10.18 10.95 13.03
N THR A 11 9.26 11.25 12.11
CA THR A 11 8.04 10.44 11.92
C THR A 11 8.30 9.29 10.91
N ASP A 12 9.58 9.01 10.65
CA ASP A 12 10.09 7.86 9.87
C ASP A 12 10.20 6.57 10.71
N LYS A 13 9.48 6.51 11.84
CA LYS A 13 9.08 5.22 12.42
C LYS A 13 7.97 4.67 11.55
N LEU A 14 8.37 4.12 10.41
CA LEU A 14 7.65 3.22 9.53
C LEU A 14 6.37 2.64 10.18
N ASN A 15 5.26 3.37 10.03
CA ASN A 15 3.99 2.99 10.60
C ASN A 15 3.38 1.92 9.67
N LEU A 16 3.81 0.67 9.87
CA LEU A 16 3.20 -0.53 9.30
C LEU A 16 1.82 -0.73 9.94
N GLU A 17 0.90 0.21 9.67
CA GLU A 17 -0.47 0.13 10.16
C GLU A 17 -1.26 -0.75 9.21
N THR A 18 -1.59 -1.95 9.67
CA THR A 18 -2.43 -2.89 8.94
C THR A 18 -3.83 -2.84 9.48
N ALA A 19 -4.76 -2.39 8.66
CA ALA A 19 -6.17 -2.31 9.01
C ALA A 19 -7.03 -2.98 7.93
N VAL A 20 -8.18 -3.51 8.33
CA VAL A 20 -9.21 -3.88 7.38
C VAL A 20 -10.00 -2.63 7.05
N VAL A 21 -10.00 -2.25 5.78
CA VAL A 21 -10.66 -1.05 5.27
C VAL A 21 -11.54 -1.41 4.08
N ALA A 22 -12.56 -0.61 3.83
CA ALA A 22 -13.38 -0.77 2.63
C ALA A 22 -12.64 -0.20 1.40
N TRP A 23 -12.97 -0.71 0.21
CA TRP A 23 -12.44 -0.17 -1.05
C TRP A 23 -12.59 1.36 -1.15
N ALA A 24 -13.73 1.90 -0.71
CA ALA A 24 -14.01 3.34 -0.72
C ALA A 24 -12.96 4.18 0.04
N GLU A 25 -12.30 3.62 1.06
CA GLU A 25 -11.27 4.34 1.81
C GLU A 25 -9.93 4.37 1.09
N ILE A 26 -9.65 3.31 0.31
CA ILE A 26 -8.39 3.15 -0.41
C ILE A 26 -8.44 3.63 -1.86
N GLU A 27 -9.64 3.85 -2.42
CA GLU A 27 -9.81 4.35 -3.79
C GLU A 27 -9.11 5.70 -4.01
N ARG A 28 -9.01 6.53 -2.97
CA ARG A 28 -8.29 7.81 -3.01
C ARG A 28 -6.79 7.64 -3.28
N PHE A 29 -6.18 6.54 -2.83
CA PHE A 29 -4.78 6.23 -3.10
C PHE A 29 -4.62 5.64 -4.49
N PHE A 30 -5.62 4.87 -4.95
CA PHE A 30 -5.69 4.43 -6.34
C PHE A 30 -5.74 5.62 -7.30
N ALA A 31 -6.57 6.63 -7.03
CA ALA A 31 -6.65 7.86 -7.82
C ALA A 31 -5.32 8.62 -7.90
N LYS A 32 -4.45 8.48 -6.89
CA LYS A 32 -3.11 9.06 -6.85
C LYS A 32 -2.01 8.17 -7.48
N GLY A 33 -2.35 6.94 -7.90
CA GLY A 33 -1.36 5.97 -8.38
C GLY A 33 -0.43 5.43 -7.28
N GLN A 34 -0.87 5.49 -6.02
CA GLN A 34 -0.10 5.06 -4.85
C GLN A 34 -0.61 3.74 -4.25
N LEU A 35 -1.61 3.11 -4.87
CA LEU A 35 -2.20 1.85 -4.40
C LEU A 35 -1.65 0.67 -5.20
N TYR A 36 -1.13 -0.32 -4.49
CA TYR A 36 -0.74 -1.61 -5.04
C TYR A 36 -1.62 -2.71 -4.47
N ILE A 37 -2.03 -3.64 -5.32
CA ILE A 37 -2.74 -4.86 -4.90
C ILE A 37 -1.72 -5.99 -4.71
N VAL A 38 -1.82 -6.65 -3.57
CA VAL A 38 -1.08 -7.86 -3.21
C VAL A 38 -2.02 -9.06 -3.36
N GLU A 39 -1.59 -10.06 -4.12
CA GLU A 39 -2.33 -11.32 -4.29
C GLU A 39 -2.42 -12.12 -2.99
N GLN A 40 -3.46 -12.94 -2.83
CA GLN A 40 -3.66 -13.76 -1.61
C GLN A 40 -2.55 -14.77 -1.34
N GLN A 41 -1.75 -15.10 -2.35
CA GLN A 41 -0.60 -16.00 -2.19
C GLN A 41 0.60 -15.33 -1.49
N GLN A 42 0.56 -14.00 -1.31
CA GLN A 42 1.62 -13.25 -0.65
C GLN A 42 1.19 -12.68 0.68
N ASP A 43 2.14 -12.62 1.59
CA ASP A 43 1.90 -12.05 2.90
C ASP A 43 2.03 -10.53 2.82
N LEU A 44 0.94 -9.82 3.12
CA LEU A 44 0.85 -8.37 3.05
C LEU A 44 1.87 -7.71 4.00
N ILE A 45 2.01 -8.24 5.21
CA ILE A 45 2.90 -7.71 6.25
C ILE A 45 4.36 -7.86 5.80
N SER A 46 4.71 -9.05 5.34
CA SER A 46 6.05 -9.36 4.84
C SER A 46 6.40 -8.49 3.63
N THR A 47 5.43 -8.27 2.73
CA THR A 47 5.60 -7.37 1.58
C THR A 47 5.85 -5.94 2.03
N ALA A 48 5.03 -5.42 2.92
CA ALA A 48 5.17 -4.06 3.44
C ALA A 48 6.49 -3.86 4.20
N ALA A 49 6.90 -4.82 5.03
CA ALA A 49 8.18 -4.78 5.74
C ALA A 49 9.36 -4.76 4.76
N ARG A 50 9.32 -5.56 3.69
CA ARG A 50 10.38 -5.58 2.66
C ARG A 50 10.40 -4.30 1.83
N VAL A 51 9.24 -3.79 1.41
CA VAL A 51 9.14 -2.49 0.72
C VAL A 51 9.73 -1.38 1.57
N SER A 52 9.43 -1.40 2.87
CA SER A 52 9.93 -0.45 3.84
C SER A 52 11.45 -0.50 4.04
N ASN A 53 12.07 -1.65 3.80
CA ASN A 53 13.52 -1.82 3.81
C ASN A 53 14.16 -1.47 2.45
N ASP A 54 13.41 -0.89 1.50
CA ASP A 54 13.84 -0.61 0.12
C ASP A 54 14.35 -1.88 -0.60
N ASP A 55 13.74 -3.03 -0.31
CA ASP A 55 14.15 -4.35 -0.81
C ASP A 55 13.71 -4.53 -2.29
N LYS A 56 14.36 -3.79 -3.18
CA LYS A 56 14.02 -3.69 -4.61
C LYS A 56 13.95 -5.04 -5.30
N SER A 57 14.90 -5.93 -5.02
CA SER A 57 14.91 -7.28 -5.59
C SER A 57 13.64 -8.05 -5.26
N PHE A 58 13.11 -7.94 -4.05
CA PHE A 58 11.84 -8.54 -3.69
C PHE A 58 10.68 -7.91 -4.44
N ILE A 59 10.61 -6.58 -4.49
CA ILE A 59 9.53 -5.85 -5.18
C ILE A 59 9.48 -6.25 -6.67
N GLU A 60 10.63 -6.30 -7.34
CA GLU A 60 10.74 -6.71 -8.75
C GLU A 60 10.29 -8.15 -8.97
N GLN A 61 10.66 -9.08 -8.08
CA GLN A 61 10.19 -10.46 -8.13
C GLN A 61 8.66 -10.54 -8.01
N GLN A 62 8.07 -9.76 -7.11
CA GLN A 62 6.62 -9.76 -6.89
C GLN A 62 5.86 -9.20 -8.09
N LEU A 63 6.37 -8.12 -8.68
CA LEU A 63 5.84 -7.55 -9.93
C LEU A 63 5.92 -8.57 -11.07
N ASN A 64 7.04 -9.27 -11.20
CA ASN A 64 7.25 -10.27 -12.25
C ASN A 64 6.34 -11.49 -12.08
N ASN A 65 6.17 -11.95 -10.84
CA ASN A 65 5.27 -13.03 -10.47
C ASN A 65 3.78 -12.62 -10.49
N LYS A 66 3.45 -11.38 -10.85
CA LYS A 66 2.09 -10.80 -10.78
C LYS A 66 1.44 -10.88 -9.40
N GLN A 67 2.24 -11.02 -8.36
CA GLN A 67 1.74 -11.07 -6.98
C GLN A 67 1.61 -9.67 -6.37
N LEU A 68 2.25 -8.67 -6.98
CA LEU A 68 2.11 -7.26 -6.68
C LEU A 68 1.83 -6.52 -7.99
N PHE A 69 0.78 -5.73 -8.07
CA PHE A 69 0.49 -4.93 -9.26
C PHE A 69 -0.35 -3.70 -8.95
N LEU A 70 -0.30 -2.70 -9.82
CA LEU A 70 -1.22 -1.57 -9.77
C LEU A 70 -2.56 -2.00 -10.38
N PRO A 71 -3.68 -1.91 -9.64
CA PRO A 71 -4.97 -2.28 -10.17
C PRO A 71 -5.36 -1.29 -11.29
N THR A 72 -6.02 -1.76 -12.35
CA THR A 72 -6.59 -0.87 -13.36
C THR A 72 -8.03 -0.53 -13.03
N ILE A 73 -8.59 0.54 -13.61
CA ILE A 73 -9.99 0.93 -13.43
C ILE A 73 -10.93 -0.25 -13.74
N ASP A 74 -10.63 -1.00 -14.79
CA ASP A 74 -11.42 -2.17 -15.20
C ASP A 74 -11.33 -3.30 -14.17
N TRP A 75 -10.12 -3.61 -13.69
CA TRP A 75 -9.91 -4.61 -12.64
C TRP A 75 -10.66 -4.24 -11.35
N VAL A 76 -10.58 -2.97 -10.95
CA VAL A 76 -11.29 -2.43 -9.79
C VAL A 76 -12.80 -2.64 -9.96
N LYS A 77 -13.38 -2.22 -11.09
CA LYS A 77 -14.82 -2.37 -11.32
C LYS A 77 -15.30 -3.82 -11.30
N GLN A 78 -14.45 -4.76 -11.74
CA GLN A 78 -14.78 -6.18 -11.77
C GLN A 78 -14.56 -6.89 -10.42
N ASN A 79 -13.58 -6.45 -9.63
CA ASN A 79 -13.10 -7.20 -8.45
C ASN A 79 -13.35 -6.48 -7.11
N CYS A 80 -13.58 -5.16 -7.14
CA CYS A 80 -13.77 -4.29 -5.99
C CYS A 80 -15.13 -3.61 -6.07
N GLN A 81 -15.95 -3.85 -5.05
CA GLN A 81 -17.18 -3.09 -4.80
C GLN A 81 -16.92 -2.12 -3.64
N THR A 82 -17.75 -1.09 -3.49
CA THR A 82 -17.61 -0.05 -2.47
C THR A 82 -17.42 -0.63 -1.05
N ASP A 83 -18.15 -1.71 -0.73
CA ASP A 83 -18.13 -2.37 0.58
C ASP A 83 -17.12 -3.54 0.65
N THR A 84 -16.37 -3.81 -0.42
CA THR A 84 -15.44 -4.95 -0.42
C THR A 84 -14.35 -4.72 0.63
N PRO A 85 -14.18 -5.65 1.58
CA PRO A 85 -13.16 -5.53 2.61
C PRO A 85 -11.78 -5.85 2.04
N PHE A 86 -10.83 -4.97 2.30
CA PHE A 86 -9.42 -5.15 1.97
C PHE A 86 -8.59 -5.02 3.24
N TRP A 87 -7.58 -5.86 3.37
CA TRP A 87 -6.47 -5.57 4.25
C TRP A 87 -5.62 -4.49 3.59
N ALA A 88 -5.46 -3.34 4.22
CA ALA A 88 -4.58 -2.28 3.75
C ALA A 88 -3.43 -2.07 4.73
N VAL A 89 -2.24 -1.85 4.18
CA VAL A 89 -1.05 -1.43 4.91
C VAL A 89 -0.45 -0.21 4.23
N VAL A 90 -0.17 0.81 5.03
CA VAL A 90 0.45 2.04 4.54
C VAL A 90 1.96 1.94 4.73
N VAL A 91 2.70 2.14 3.64
CA VAL A 91 4.16 2.25 3.64
C VAL A 91 4.48 3.53 2.91
N ALA A 92 4.59 4.64 3.65
CA ALA A 92 4.65 5.98 3.08
C ALA A 92 5.74 6.07 1.98
N PRO A 93 5.40 6.61 0.79
CA PRO A 93 4.13 7.24 0.41
C PRO A 93 3.07 6.28 -0.21
N PHE A 94 3.30 4.98 -0.23
CA PHE A 94 2.47 3.97 -0.90
C PHE A 94 1.49 3.25 0.03
N VAL A 95 0.45 2.64 -0.54
CA VAL A 95 -0.52 1.80 0.15
C VAL A 95 -0.58 0.45 -0.55
N PHE A 96 -0.51 -0.63 0.21
CA PHE A 96 -0.66 -1.98 -0.28
C PHE A 96 -1.99 -2.51 0.23
N ALA A 97 -2.81 -3.06 -0.65
CA ALA A 97 -4.10 -3.64 -0.31
C ALA A 97 -4.17 -5.09 -0.77
N GLN A 98 -4.83 -5.92 0.02
CA GLN A 98 -5.05 -7.34 -0.27
C GLN A 98 -6.51 -7.67 -0.01
N LYS A 99 -7.14 -8.41 -0.93
CA LYS A 99 -8.54 -8.81 -0.81
C LYS A 99 -8.69 -9.77 0.37
N LYS A 100 -9.60 -9.43 1.30
CA LYS A 100 -9.93 -10.29 2.43
C LYS A 100 -10.79 -11.48 2.00
#